data_AF-A0A6I1ZG70-F1
#
_entry.id   AF-A0A6I1ZG70-F1
#
_cell.length_a   1.000
_cell.length_b   1.000
_cell.length_c   1.000
_cell.angle_alpha   90.00
_cell.angle_beta   90.00
_cell.angle_gamma   90.00
#
_symmetry.space_group_name_H-M   'P 1'
#
loop_
_entity.id
_entity.type
_entity.pdbx_description
1 polymer ?
#
loop_
_entity_poly.entity_id
_entity_poly.type
_entity_poly.pdbx_seq_one_letter_code
_entity_poly.pdbx_strand_id
1 'polypeptide(L)'
;MLRTPVVPDDGRTVDVAASAGPATPDVTGSRDLTVLQRAADAALYDGKHSGRATLATEQHLTVPSVNGRRAGRPGTAVWGRAA
;
A
#
# COMPACT_ATOMS: atom_id res chain seq x y z
N MET A 1 -8.19 -13.06 7.79
CA MET A 1 -8.58 -12.89 9.21
C MET A 1 -7.44 -13.40 10.07
N LEU A 2 -6.86 -12.56 10.91
CA LEU A 2 -5.90 -12.99 11.94
C LEU A 2 -6.71 -13.79 12.97
N ARG A 3 -6.42 -15.08 13.11
CA ARG A 3 -7.33 -16.05 13.74
C ARG A 3 -7.23 -16.09 15.26
N THR A 4 -6.20 -15.48 15.85
CA THR A 4 -5.99 -15.41 17.30
C THR A 4 -5.25 -14.13 17.66
N PRO A 5 -5.79 -13.27 18.55
CA PRO A 5 -5.06 -12.14 19.11
C PRO A 5 -3.81 -12.63 19.86
N VAL A 6 -2.67 -11.99 19.63
CA VAL A 6 -1.46 -12.23 20.44
C VAL A 6 -1.64 -11.47 21.75
N VAL A 7 -1.53 -12.16 22.88
CA VAL A 7 -1.51 -11.53 24.21
C VAL A 7 -0.05 -11.17 24.50
N PRO A 8 0.31 -9.87 24.59
CA PRO A 8 1.63 -9.46 25.07
C PRO A 8 1.89 -9.96 26.49
N ASP A 9 3.15 -10.24 26.81
CA ASP A 9 3.58 -10.84 28.10
C ASP A 9 3.24 -9.98 29.33
N ASP A 10 2.92 -8.69 29.14
CA ASP A 10 2.55 -7.75 30.20
C ASP A 10 1.04 -7.70 30.52
N GLY A 11 0.24 -8.58 29.90
CA GLY A 11 -1.20 -8.69 30.13
C GLY A 11 -2.03 -7.53 29.55
N ARG A 12 -1.43 -6.64 28.77
CA ARG A 12 -2.14 -5.51 28.13
C ARG A 12 -2.72 -5.91 26.78
N THR A 13 -3.87 -5.36 26.43
CA THR A 13 -4.45 -5.51 25.09
C THR A 13 -3.92 -4.43 24.14
N VAL A 14 -3.64 -4.80 22.89
CA VAL A 14 -3.23 -3.87 21.84
C VAL A 14 -4.32 -3.79 20.78
N ASP A 15 -4.82 -2.58 20.54
CA ASP A 15 -5.69 -2.32 19.39
C ASP A 15 -4.87 -2.31 18.11
N VAL A 16 -5.18 -3.22 17.20
CA VAL A 16 -4.49 -3.36 15.91
C VAL A 16 -5.41 -2.96 14.77
N ALA A 17 -4.90 -2.12 13.88
CA ALA A 17 -5.57 -1.72 12.65
C ALA A 17 -4.61 -1.82 11.46
N ALA A 18 -5.16 -2.03 10.28
CA ALA A 18 -4.41 -2.03 9.03
C ALA A 18 -5.14 -1.20 7.98
N SER A 19 -4.38 -0.43 7.21
CA SER A 19 -4.86 0.22 5.98
C SER A 19 -4.76 -0.75 4.81
N ALA A 20 -5.68 -0.64 3.85
CA ALA A 20 -5.69 -1.44 2.63
C ALA A 20 -5.98 -0.56 1.40
N GLY A 21 -5.28 -0.83 0.30
CA GLY A 21 -5.53 -0.24 -1.02
C GLY A 21 -5.96 -1.30 -2.02
N PRO A 22 -7.27 -1.58 -2.18
CA PRO A 22 -7.74 -2.52 -3.19
C PRO A 22 -7.59 -1.95 -4.60
N ALA A 23 -7.36 -2.81 -5.59
CA ALA A 23 -7.38 -2.46 -7.01
C ALA A 23 -8.15 -3.53 -7.79
N THR A 24 -9.04 -3.10 -8.68
CA THR A 24 -9.82 -4.00 -9.53
C THR A 24 -9.62 -3.66 -11.02
N PRO A 25 -9.64 -4.65 -11.93
CA PRO A 25 -9.39 -4.39 -13.35
C PRO A 25 -10.41 -3.47 -14.02
N ASP A 26 -11.67 -3.51 -13.58
CA ASP A 26 -12.77 -2.70 -14.11
C ASP A 26 -12.64 -1.23 -13.75
N VAL A 27 -12.14 -0.92 -12.55
CA VAL A 27 -11.98 0.48 -12.08
C VAL A 27 -10.66 1.09 -12.53
N THR A 28 -9.62 0.28 -12.69
CA THR A 28 -8.30 0.75 -13.13
C THR A 28 -8.11 0.67 -14.65
N GLY A 29 -8.99 0.01 -15.38
CA GLY A 29 -8.86 -0.17 -16.84
C GLY A 29 -7.70 -1.07 -17.27
N SER A 30 -7.07 -1.79 -16.34
CA SER A 30 -5.91 -2.66 -16.61
C SER A 30 -6.10 -4.06 -16.06
N ARG A 31 -5.68 -5.07 -16.84
CA ARG A 31 -5.57 -6.46 -16.39
C ARG A 31 -4.13 -6.89 -16.09
N ASP A 32 -3.17 -5.99 -16.31
CA ASP A 32 -1.77 -6.27 -15.98
C ASP A 32 -1.60 -6.29 -14.45
N LEU A 33 -1.17 -7.44 -13.93
CA LEU A 33 -1.01 -7.65 -12.49
C LEU A 33 0.01 -6.69 -11.86
N THR A 34 1.10 -6.37 -12.56
CA THR A 34 2.12 -5.45 -12.06
C THR A 34 1.54 -4.04 -11.94
N VAL A 35 0.74 -3.62 -12.93
CA VAL A 35 0.04 -2.33 -12.92
C VAL A 35 -0.97 -2.29 -11.77
N LEU A 36 -1.76 -3.35 -11.57
CA LEU A 36 -2.72 -3.45 -10.48
C LEU A 36 -2.06 -3.41 -9.10
N GLN A 37 -0.93 -4.10 -8.91
CA GLN A 37 -0.18 -4.09 -7.66
C GLN A 37 0.39 -2.70 -7.34
N ARG A 38 0.85 -1.96 -8.34
CA ARG A 38 1.33 -0.57 -8.17
C ARG A 38 0.18 0.39 -7.85
N ALA A 39 -0.96 0.23 -8.51
CA ALA A 39 -2.16 1.00 -8.23
C ALA A 39 -2.64 0.79 -6.79
N ALA A 40 -2.62 -0.47 -6.33
CA ALA A 40 -2.94 -0.85 -4.96
C ALA A 40 -1.99 -0.22 -3.93
N ASP A 41 -0.67 -0.20 -4.17
CA ASP A 41 0.30 0.49 -3.29
C ASP A 41 0.05 2.00 -3.24
N ALA A 42 -0.22 2.63 -4.39
CA ALA A 42 -0.51 4.05 -4.46
C ALA A 42 -1.79 4.41 -3.69
N ALA A 43 -2.87 3.63 -3.86
CA ALA A 43 -4.13 3.84 -3.16
C ALA A 43 -4.02 3.56 -1.65
N LEU A 44 -3.25 2.53 -1.25
CA LEU A 44 -2.91 2.28 0.15
C LEU A 44 -2.20 3.49 0.76
N TYR A 45 -1.25 4.08 0.03
CA TYR A 45 -0.50 5.22 0.52
C TYR A 45 -1.38 6.47 0.67
N ASP A 46 -2.22 6.76 -0.32
CA ASP A 46 -3.18 7.87 -0.28
C ASP A 46 -4.14 7.74 0.91
N GLY A 47 -4.69 6.54 1.11
CA GLY A 47 -5.60 6.24 2.23
C GLY A 47 -4.94 6.05 3.60
N LYS A 48 -3.61 5.99 3.68
CA LYS A 48 -2.91 5.56 4.91
C LYS A 48 -3.25 6.42 6.13
N HIS A 49 -3.50 7.70 5.91
CA HIS A 49 -3.76 8.68 6.96
C HIS A 49 -5.23 9.06 7.10
N SER A 50 -6.12 8.50 6.27
CA SER A 50 -7.55 8.82 6.30
C SER A 50 -8.35 7.93 7.26
N GLY A 51 -7.76 6.84 7.73
CA GLY A 51 -8.46 5.81 8.51
C GLY A 51 -9.48 5.00 7.68
N ARG A 52 -9.49 5.16 6.35
CA ARG A 52 -10.41 4.48 5.43
C ARG A 52 -9.63 3.76 4.33
N ALA A 53 -10.17 2.62 3.88
CA ALA A 53 -9.68 1.99 2.66
C ALA A 53 -9.95 2.90 1.46
N THR A 54 -8.97 3.00 0.57
CA THR A 54 -9.05 3.81 -0.65
C THR A 54 -8.94 2.89 -1.86
N LEU A 55 -9.96 2.88 -2.71
CA LEU A 55 -9.99 2.07 -3.93
C LEU A 55 -9.10 2.72 -5.00
N ALA A 56 -8.22 1.92 -5.61
CA ALA A 56 -7.38 2.39 -6.69
C ALA A 56 -8.22 2.78 -7.91
N THR A 57 -7.79 3.85 -8.57
CA THR A 57 -8.41 4.46 -9.75
C THR A 57 -7.35 4.65 -10.83
N GLU A 58 -7.75 5.08 -12.01
CA GLU A 58 -6.81 5.43 -13.09
C GLU A 58 -5.74 6.45 -12.65
N GLN A 59 -6.07 7.39 -11.75
CA GLN A 59 -5.12 8.35 -11.20
C GLN A 59 -3.97 7.68 -10.45
N HIS A 60 -4.24 6.54 -9.79
CA HIS A 60 -3.21 5.79 -9.07
C HIS A 60 -2.22 5.09 -10.02
N LEU A 61 -2.55 4.96 -11.32
CA LEU A 61 -1.65 4.42 -12.33
C LEU A 61 -0.59 5.41 -12.78
N THR A 62 -0.86 6.72 -12.62
CA THR A 62 0.04 7.77 -13.10
C THR A 62 1.16 8.07 -12.11
N VAL A 63 1.19 7.38 -10.96
CA VAL A 63 2.23 7.60 -9.95
C VAL A 63 3.56 7.04 -10.47
N PRO A 64 4.61 7.88 -10.62
CA PRO A 64 5.88 7.43 -11.17
C PRO A 64 6.54 6.34 -10.31
N SER A 65 7.32 5.47 -10.93
CA SER A 65 8.15 4.49 -10.23
C SER A 65 9.64 4.77 -10.40
N VAL A 66 10.41 4.60 -9.33
CA VAL A 66 11.89 4.63 -9.29
C VAL A 66 12.38 3.27 -8.81
N ASN A 67 13.21 2.57 -9.59
CA ASN A 67 13.73 1.23 -9.27
C ASN A 67 12.63 0.21 -8.91
N GLY A 68 11.49 0.27 -9.62
CA GLY A 68 10.34 -0.59 -9.37
C GLY A 68 9.51 -0.24 -8.12
N ARG A 69 9.88 0.82 -7.39
CA ARG A 69 9.14 1.34 -6.22
C ARG A 69 8.42 2.63 -6.56
N ARG A 70 7.31 2.94 -5.89
CA ARG A 70 6.61 4.22 -6.05
C ARG A 70 7.53 5.40 -5.69
N ALA A 71 7.56 6.43 -6.53
CA ALA A 71 8.27 7.67 -6.25
C ALA A 71 7.71 8.39 -5.00
N GLY A 72 8.57 9.10 -4.28
CA GLY A 72 8.17 9.86 -3.08
C GLY A 72 8.10 9.05 -1.78
N ARG A 73 8.41 7.75 -1.79
CA ARG A 73 8.58 6.97 -0.56
C ARG A 73 9.95 7.30 0.05
N PRO A 74 10.06 7.59 1.37
CA PRO A 74 11.35 7.74 2.02
C PRO A 74 12.29 6.57 1.66
N GLY A 75 13.50 6.88 1.19
CA GLY A 75 14.48 5.92 0.71
C GLY A 75 14.42 5.57 -0.79
N THR A 76 13.52 6.16 -1.60
CA THR A 76 13.53 5.95 -3.08
C THR A 76 14.31 7.00 -3.86
N ALA A 77 14.69 8.11 -3.22
CA ALA A 77 15.46 9.19 -3.84
C ALA A 77 16.98 8.95 -3.82
N VAL A 78 17.46 7.92 -3.12
CA VAL A 78 18.89 7.69 -2.91
C VAL A 78 19.42 6.73 -3.98
N TRP A 79 20.22 7.25 -4.91
CA TRP A 79 21.17 6.44 -5.68
C TRP A 79 22.36 6.09 -4.76
N GLY A 80 22.12 5.16 -3.84
CA GLY A 80 23.14 4.58 -2.97
C GLY A 80 23.17 3.09 -3.18
N ARG A 81 24.37 2.51 -3.28
CA ARG A 81 24.59 1.05 -3.34
C ARG A 81 23.69 0.37 -2.29
N ALA A 82 22.92 -0.64 -2.71
CA ALA A 82 22.17 -1.47 -1.77
C ALA A 82 23.12 -1.96 -0.67
N ALA A 83 22.72 -1.75 0.59
CA ALA A 83 23.46 -2.22 1.76
C ALA A 83 23.55 -3.75 1.79
#